data_AF-A0A353N519-F1
#
_entry.id   AF-A0A353N519-F1
#
_cell.length_a   1.000
_cell.length_b   1.000
_cell.length_c   1.000
_cell.angle_alpha   90.00
_cell.angle_beta   90.00
_cell.angle_gamma   90.00
#
_symmetry.space_group_name_H-M   'P 1'
#
loop_
_entity.id
_entity.type
_entity.pdbx_description
1 polymer ?
#
loop_
_entity_poly.entity_id
_entity_poly.type
_entity_poly.pdbx_seq_one_letter_code
_entity_poly.pdbx_strand_id
1 'polypeptide(L)' 'DIIVRNEKRMLQEAVDALLDNGRRGRPVTGPGNRPLKSLSDMLRGKQGRF' A
#
# COMPACT_ATOMS: atom_id res chain seq x y z
N ASP A 1 2.89 6.26 25.64
CA ASP A 1 2.21 5.14 24.97
C ASP A 1 1.45 5.48 23.68
N ILE A 2 0.71 6.59 23.61
CA ILE A 2 -0.13 6.91 22.44
C ILE A 2 0.69 7.09 21.15
N ILE A 3 1.83 7.80 21.23
CA ILE A 3 2.72 8.05 20.08
C ILE A 3 3.22 6.74 19.49
N VAL A 4 3.80 5.86 20.30
CA VAL A 4 4.32 4.56 19.87
C VAL A 4 3.23 3.69 19.24
N ARG A 5 1.99 3.73 19.76
CA ARG A 5 0.85 3.01 19.16
C ARG A 5 0.48 3.58 17.79
N ASN A 6 0.50 4.90 17.63
CA ASN A 6 0.23 5.54 16.34
C ASN A 6 1.33 5.23 15.32
N GLU A 7 2.60 5.30 15.72
CA GLU A 7 3.72 4.93 14.85
C GLU A 7 3.64 3.48 14.38
N LYS A 8 3.34 2.54 15.30
CA LYS A 8 3.10 1.14 14.93
C LYS A 8 1.95 0.98 13.94
N ARG A 9 0.86 1.75 14.09
CA ARG A 9 -0.26 1.76 13.14
C ARG A 9 0.18 2.29 11.76
N MET A 10 0.90 3.41 11.73
CA MET A 10 1.40 4.00 10.49
C MET A 10 2.38 3.05 9.77
N LEU A 11 3.23 2.35 10.52
CA LEU A 11 4.14 1.35 9.96
C LEU A 11 3.37 0.18 9.34
N GLN A 12 2.32 -0.31 10.00
CA GLN A 12 1.48 -1.36 9.43
C GLN A 12 0.76 -0.91 8.16
N GLU A 13 0.22 0.31 8.13
CA GLU A 13 -0.41 0.86 6.92
C GLU A 13 0.58 0.99 5.75
N ALA A 14 1.84 1.36 6.03
CA ALA A 14 2.88 1.41 5.02
C ALA A 14 3.25 0.02 4.47
N VAL A 15 3.35 -1.00 5.34
CA VAL A 15 3.64 -2.38 4.94
C VAL A 15 2.49 -2.97 4.14
N ASP A 16 1.25 -2.75 4.57
CA ASP A 16 0.05 -3.20 3.85
C ASP A 16 -0.01 -2.59 2.45
N ALA A 17 0.26 -1.28 2.32
CA ALA A 17 0.29 -0.60 1.03
C ALA A 17 1.43 -1.09 0.11
N LEU A 18 2.59 -1.44 0.68
CA LEU A 18 3.71 -2.00 -0.08
C LEU A 18 3.36 -3.37 -0.68
N LEU A 19 2.72 -4.22 0.11
CA LEU A 19 2.39 -5.60 -0.30
C LEU A 19 1.16 -5.66 -1.21
N ASP A 20 0.10 -4.93 -0.89
CA ASP A 20 -1.19 -4.96 -1.59
C ASP A 20 -1.94 -3.62 -1.42
N ASN A 21 -1.59 -2.64 -2.27
CA ASN A 21 -2.10 -1.28 -2.18
C ASN A 21 -3.58 -1.22 -2.56
N GLY A 22 -4.42 -0.78 -1.64
CA GLY A 22 -5.86 -0.66 -1.86
C GLY A 22 -6.68 -1.90 -1.48
N ARG A 23 -6.06 -2.97 -0.95
CA ARG A 23 -6.80 -4.09 -0.35
C ARG A 23 -7.60 -3.68 0.88
N ARG A 24 -7.14 -2.66 1.62
CA ARG A 24 -7.83 -2.09 2.77
C ARG A 24 -7.84 -0.57 2.69
N GLY A 25 -9.03 0.02 2.81
CA GLY A 25 -9.20 1.48 2.85
C GLY A 25 -8.88 2.18 1.53
N ARG A 26 -8.47 3.44 1.62
CA ARG A 26 -8.07 4.22 0.44
C ARG A 26 -6.62 3.86 0.06
N PRO A 27 -6.34 3.58 -1.21
CA PRO A 27 -4.98 3.28 -1.65
C PRO A 27 -4.07 4.49 -1.44
N VAL A 28 -2.79 4.22 -1.18
CA VAL A 28 -1.76 5.25 -1.14
C VAL A 28 -1.55 5.77 -2.56
N THR A 29 -1.71 7.08 -2.73
CA THR A 29 -1.60 7.77 -4.01
C THR A 29 -0.30 8.57 -4.11
N GLY A 30 0.33 8.52 -5.27
CA GLY A 30 1.46 9.38 -5.63
C GLY A 30 1.02 10.69 -6.30
N PRO A 31 1.94 11.39 -6.99
CA PRO A 31 1.64 12.60 -7.73
C PRO A 31 0.47 12.42 -8.70
N GLY A 32 -0.42 13.41 -8.77
CA GLY A 32 -1.61 13.36 -9.63
C GLY A 32 -2.70 12.38 -9.14
N ASN A 33 -2.74 12.05 -7.85
CA ASN A 33 -3.73 11.15 -7.23
C ASN A 33 -3.74 9.73 -7.84
N ARG A 34 -2.65 9.32 -8.48
CA ARG A 34 -2.53 7.98 -9.06
C ARG A 34 -2.17 6.97 -7.96
N PRO A 35 -2.91 5.86 -7.81
CA PRO A 35 -2.56 4.82 -6.85
C PRO A 35 -1.20 4.20 -7.21
N LEU A 36 -0.34 4.04 -6.21
CA LEU A 36 0.96 3.39 -6.38
C LEU A 36 0.77 1.89 -6.65
N LYS A 37 1.63 1.31 -7.48
CA LYS A 37 1.63 -0.15 -7.71
C LYS A 37 2.30 -0.84 -6.51
N SER A 38 1.63 -1.84 -5.95
CA SER A 38 2.18 -2.73 -4.92
C SER A 38 2.98 -3.89 -5.52
N LEU A 39 3.71 -4.62 -4.67
CA LEU A 39 4.39 -5.85 -5.09
C LEU A 39 3.41 -6.89 -5.64
N SER A 40 2.21 -6.99 -5.06
CA SER A 40 1.15 -7.84 -5.59
C SER A 40 0.71 -7.43 -7.00
N ASP A 41 0.59 -6.13 -7.28
CA ASP A 41 0.18 -5.62 -8.59
C ASP A 41 1.22 -5.89 -9.68
N MET A 42 2.49 -6.06 -9.30
CA MET A 42 3.54 -6.45 -10.25
C MET A 42 3.41 -7.90 -10.71
N LEU A 43 2.74 -8.74 -9.93
CA LEU A 43 2.55 -10.17 -10.22
C LEU A 43 1.17 -10.48 -10.80
N ARG A 44 0.19 -9.58 -10.64
CA ARG A 44 -1.20 -9.83 -11.04
C ARG A 44 -1.59 -9.03 -12.28
N GLY A 45 -2.57 -9.55 -13.01
CA GLY A 45 -3.20 -8.91 -14.18
C GLY A 45 -2.39 -9.05 -15.47
N LYS A 46 -2.94 -8.55 -16.58
CA LYS A 46 -2.35 -8.69 -17.92
C LYS A 46 -1.01 -7.95 -18.12
N GLN A 47 -0.74 -6.94 -17.28
CA GLN A 47 0.55 -6.25 -17.22
C GLN A 47 1.45 -6.79 -16.12
N GLY A 48 1.01 -7.84 -15.42
CA GLY A 48 1.81 -8.56 -14.45
C GLY A 48 2.97 -9.26 -15.16
N ARG A 49 3.89 -9.75 -14.35
CA ARG A 49 5.08 -10.44 -14.87
C ARG A 49 4.78 -11.82 -15.48
N PHE A 50 3.57 -12.33 -15.29
CA PHE A 50 3.11 -13.63 -15.75
C PHE A 50 1.83 -13.51 -16.58
#